data_AF-A0A424WHR6-F1
#
_entry.id   AF-A0A424WHR6-F1
#
_cell.length_a   1.000
_cell.length_b   1.000
_cell.length_c   1.000
_cell.angle_alpha   90.00
_cell.angle_beta   90.00
_cell.angle_gamma   90.00
#
_symmetry.space_group_name_H-M   'P 1'
#
loop_
_entity.id
_entity.type
_entity.pdbx_description
1 polymer ?
#
loop_
_entity_poly.entity_id
_entity_poly.type
_entity_poly.pdbx_seq_one_letter_code
_entity_poly.pdbx_strand_id
1 'polypeptide(L)'
;MTDPARSSYSLAWRLALTAVFLRLAYSALVQSYSLLALPQFEQMREMYSQPQFLAPLLAHIVAGAVIAGLTAWGAMRGWLARHDTQAVTEPRKLFGTFIALFLLYTLAVAAGIAFLQNTLMRFVMDHRDVLQERLGFGMIGQFLALNTITKLVSIVLEIIGICVIVRIAAWTVQPAGPAGGPAYERRHAAWTTGLTVLVWQLTVSISLGGFLQMQAQGAGWTAYALGYLVLPAALLGLCTLVCLNVLPRPIGAARFGRAVAHGSIAFWLAQALGIGLGFLAVRAMTWGQLMRAAESHAAAGLTLLAYGALLALGCLIGRLALYPGAKAATPAS
;
A
#
# COMPACT_ATOMS: atom_id res chain seq x y z
N MET A 1 -18.00 -38.97 -10.23
CA MET A 1 -16.97 -38.78 -9.19
C MET A 1 -16.76 -37.28 -9.06
N THR A 2 -17.41 -36.65 -8.08
CA THR A 2 -17.36 -35.20 -7.87
C THR A 2 -15.98 -34.83 -7.33
N ASP A 3 -15.29 -33.91 -8.01
CA ASP A 3 -14.01 -33.35 -7.62
C ASP A 3 -13.96 -33.03 -6.11
N PRO A 4 -13.13 -33.70 -5.31
CA PRO A 4 -12.99 -33.34 -3.93
C PRO A 4 -12.19 -32.04 -3.84
N ALA A 5 -12.93 -30.98 -3.54
CA ALA A 5 -12.52 -29.83 -2.75
C ALA A 5 -11.52 -28.85 -3.40
N ARG A 6 -12.05 -27.67 -3.76
CA ARG A 6 -11.32 -26.41 -3.58
C ARG A 6 -10.58 -26.47 -2.24
N SER A 7 -9.25 -26.41 -2.27
CA SER A 7 -8.40 -26.26 -1.10
C SER A 7 -9.06 -25.32 -0.09
N SER A 8 -9.39 -25.84 1.11
CA SER A 8 -9.93 -25.03 2.20
C SER A 8 -9.08 -23.78 2.37
N TYR A 9 -9.69 -22.59 2.34
CA TYR A 9 -8.96 -21.33 2.44
C TYR A 9 -7.97 -21.37 3.60
N SER A 10 -6.69 -21.14 3.29
CA SER A 10 -5.61 -21.21 4.28
C SER A 10 -5.93 -20.31 5.50
N LEU A 11 -5.53 -20.76 6.69
CA LEU A 11 -5.75 -20.02 7.94
C LEU A 11 -5.25 -18.56 7.84
N ALA A 12 -4.07 -18.37 7.22
CA ALA A 12 -3.50 -17.05 7.00
C ALA A 12 -4.37 -16.16 6.09
N TRP A 13 -5.03 -16.72 5.06
CA TRP A 13 -5.94 -15.98 4.20
C TRP A 13 -7.18 -15.51 4.96
N ARG A 14 -7.75 -16.38 5.80
CA ARG A 14 -8.89 -16.01 6.65
C ARG A 14 -8.53 -14.90 7.62
N LEU A 15 -7.35 -14.98 8.27
CA LEU A 15 -6.87 -13.93 9.17
C LEU A 15 -6.64 -12.59 8.45
N ALA A 16 -6.11 -12.64 7.23
CA ALA A 16 -5.93 -11.47 6.38
C ALA A 16 -7.26 -10.79 6.02
N LEU A 17 -8.26 -11.58 5.63
CA LEU A 17 -9.62 -11.06 5.38
C LEU A 17 -10.22 -10.45 6.65
N THR A 18 -10.05 -11.09 7.81
CA THR A 18 -10.50 -10.51 9.09
C THR A 18 -9.83 -9.15 9.34
N ALA A 19 -8.51 -9.03 9.13
CA ALA A 19 -7.80 -7.76 9.28
C ALA A 19 -8.37 -6.67 8.34
N VAL A 20 -8.61 -7.02 7.07
CA VAL A 20 -9.22 -6.14 6.07
C VAL A 20 -10.61 -5.69 6.51
N PHE A 21 -11.50 -6.62 6.86
CA PHE A 21 -12.87 -6.28 7.26
C PHE A 21 -12.90 -5.46 8.55
N LEU A 22 -12.08 -5.77 9.55
CA LEU A 22 -11.97 -4.94 10.76
C LEU A 22 -11.49 -3.52 10.44
N ARG A 23 -10.50 -3.39 9.54
CA ARG A 23 -9.99 -2.08 9.12
C ARG A 23 -11.08 -1.26 8.42
N LEU A 24 -11.80 -1.88 7.48
CA LEU A 24 -12.91 -1.25 6.78
C LEU A 24 -14.06 -0.89 7.72
N ALA A 25 -14.43 -1.78 8.64
CA ALA A 25 -15.48 -1.52 9.63
C ALA A 25 -15.11 -0.37 10.57
N TYR A 26 -13.86 -0.35 11.06
CA TYR A 26 -13.36 0.75 11.88
C TYR A 26 -13.37 2.07 11.09
N SER A 27 -12.86 2.08 9.85
CA SER A 27 -12.90 3.27 8.99
C SER A 27 -14.32 3.74 8.73
N ALA A 28 -15.25 2.83 8.41
CA ALA A 28 -16.66 3.17 8.22
C ALA A 28 -17.25 3.80 9.49
N LEU A 29 -17.00 3.20 10.66
CA LEU A 29 -17.50 3.70 11.94
C LEU A 29 -16.96 5.09 12.28
N VAL A 30 -15.65 5.32 12.10
CA VAL A 30 -15.02 6.63 12.32
C VAL A 30 -15.60 7.68 11.36
N GLN A 31 -15.72 7.36 10.08
CA GLN A 31 -16.25 8.31 9.09
C GLN A 31 -17.75 8.58 9.32
N SER A 32 -18.55 7.57 9.64
CA SER A 32 -19.95 7.75 10.01
C SER A 32 -20.11 8.62 11.25
N TYR A 33 -19.27 8.42 12.28
CA TYR A 33 -19.27 9.28 13.46
C TYR A 33 -18.92 10.73 13.11
N SER A 34 -17.89 10.95 12.29
CA SER A 34 -17.51 12.28 11.84
C SER A 34 -18.60 13.00 11.03
N LEU A 35 -19.37 12.26 10.24
CA LEU A 35 -20.41 12.78 9.37
C LEU A 35 -21.78 12.98 10.04
N LEU A 36 -22.01 12.37 11.21
CA LEU A 36 -23.34 12.35 11.84
C LEU A 36 -23.37 12.92 13.25
N ALA A 37 -22.24 12.91 13.98
CA ALA A 37 -22.24 13.16 15.42
C ALA A 37 -21.26 14.25 15.89
N LEU A 38 -20.31 14.67 15.06
CA LEU A 38 -19.40 15.77 15.43
C LEU A 38 -20.14 17.12 15.41
N PRO A 39 -19.77 18.09 16.26
CA PRO A 39 -20.35 19.43 16.24
C PRO A 39 -20.26 20.16 14.89
N GLN A 40 -19.30 19.76 14.05
CA GLN A 40 -19.06 20.31 12.71
C GLN A 40 -19.51 19.37 11.58
N PHE A 41 -20.49 18.49 11.84
CA PHE A 41 -20.89 17.45 10.90
C PHE A 41 -21.35 18.00 9.54
N GLU A 42 -22.08 19.12 9.50
CA GLU A 42 -22.51 19.75 8.23
C GLU A 42 -21.32 20.18 7.38
N GLN A 43 -20.32 20.82 8.01
CA GLN A 43 -19.10 21.23 7.32
C GLN A 43 -18.30 20.02 6.81
N MET A 44 -18.23 18.94 7.58
CA MET A 44 -17.58 17.69 7.15
C MET A 44 -18.33 17.03 5.99
N ARG A 45 -19.67 17.06 6.01
CA ARG A 45 -20.51 16.51 4.94
C ARG A 45 -20.34 17.29 3.65
N GLU A 46 -20.31 18.62 3.72
CA GLU A 46 -20.06 19.48 2.57
C GLU A 46 -18.65 19.27 2.02
N MET A 47 -17.63 19.19 2.88
CA MET A 47 -16.26 18.90 2.47
C MET A 47 -16.15 17.55 1.75
N TYR A 48 -16.71 16.47 2.31
CA TYR A 48 -16.66 15.14 1.69
C TYR A 48 -17.61 14.95 0.50
N SER A 49 -18.52 15.91 0.24
CA SER A 49 -19.27 15.93 -1.03
C SER A 49 -18.39 16.28 -2.22
N GLN A 50 -17.22 16.88 -1.98
CA GLN A 50 -16.28 17.27 -3.02
C GLN A 50 -15.28 16.13 -3.28
N PRO A 51 -15.01 15.80 -4.56
CA PRO A 51 -14.16 14.66 -4.93
C PRO A 51 -12.74 14.78 -4.38
N GLN A 52 -12.32 16.02 -4.22
CA GLN A 52 -11.00 16.45 -3.79
C GLN A 52 -10.67 16.11 -2.33
N PHE A 53 -11.69 15.81 -1.52
CA PHE A 53 -11.51 15.31 -0.16
C PHE A 53 -11.88 13.83 -0.03
N LEU A 54 -12.92 13.38 -0.76
CA LEU A 54 -13.39 12.00 -0.68
C LEU A 54 -12.42 11.00 -1.33
N ALA A 55 -11.90 11.26 -2.53
CA ALA A 55 -11.06 10.29 -3.24
C ALA A 55 -9.74 10.00 -2.49
N PRO A 56 -9.01 10.99 -1.96
CA PRO A 56 -7.85 10.73 -1.11
C PRO A 56 -8.19 9.97 0.18
N LEU A 57 -9.35 10.24 0.80
CA LEU A 57 -9.81 9.50 1.98
C LEU A 57 -10.03 8.02 1.65
N LEU A 58 -10.75 7.72 0.56
CA LEU A 58 -10.99 6.34 0.12
C LEU A 58 -9.67 5.64 -0.22
N ALA A 59 -8.77 6.31 -0.93
CA ALA A 59 -7.43 5.80 -1.22
C ALA A 59 -6.66 5.47 0.07
N HIS A 60 -6.78 6.31 1.11
CA HIS A 60 -6.13 6.07 2.39
C HIS A 60 -6.71 4.84 3.10
N ILE A 61 -8.04 4.68 3.09
CA ILE A 61 -8.73 3.51 3.67
C ILE A 61 -8.30 2.23 2.94
N VAL A 62 -8.28 2.25 1.61
CA VAL A 62 -7.86 1.09 0.78
C VAL A 62 -6.40 0.75 1.07
N ALA A 63 -5.49 1.72 1.09
CA ALA A 63 -4.08 1.50 1.39
C ALA A 63 -3.90 0.85 2.77
N GLY A 64 -4.57 1.37 3.80
CA GLY A 64 -4.52 0.82 5.16
C GLY A 64 -5.10 -0.60 5.24
N ALA A 65 -6.18 -0.88 4.52
CA ALA A 65 -6.76 -2.23 4.45
C ALA A 65 -5.80 -3.22 3.77
N VAL A 66 -5.16 -2.83 2.67
CA VAL A 66 -4.16 -3.67 1.97
C VAL A 66 -2.94 -3.92 2.83
N ILE A 67 -2.40 -2.89 3.50
CA ILE A 67 -1.29 -3.04 4.46
C ILE A 67 -1.67 -4.03 5.57
N ALA A 68 -2.86 -3.87 6.16
CA ALA A 68 -3.30 -4.73 7.23
C ALA A 68 -3.46 -6.19 6.79
N GLY A 69 -4.10 -6.41 5.65
CA GLY A 69 -4.28 -7.74 5.06
C GLY A 69 -2.96 -8.42 4.69
N LEU A 70 -2.07 -7.73 3.98
CA LEU A 70 -0.76 -8.25 3.60
C LEU A 70 0.10 -8.60 4.82
N THR A 71 0.11 -7.72 5.83
CA THR A 71 0.92 -7.92 7.03
C THR A 71 0.40 -9.09 7.85
N ALA A 72 -0.92 -9.17 8.08
CA ALA A 72 -1.53 -10.28 8.80
C ALA A 72 -1.32 -11.62 8.07
N TRP A 73 -1.50 -11.62 6.75
CA TRP A 73 -1.25 -12.79 5.92
C TRP A 73 0.21 -13.26 5.99
N GLY A 74 1.15 -12.34 5.79
CA GLY A 74 2.59 -12.63 5.80
C GLY A 74 3.07 -13.12 7.17
N ALA A 75 2.62 -12.47 8.25
CA ALA A 75 2.97 -12.83 9.62
C ALA A 75 2.44 -14.23 9.97
N MET A 76 1.18 -14.53 9.66
CA MET A 76 0.59 -15.83 9.97
C MET A 76 1.22 -16.95 9.14
N ARG A 77 1.48 -16.72 7.85
CA ARG A 77 2.22 -17.69 7.02
C ARG A 77 3.63 -17.93 7.52
N GLY A 78 4.33 -16.87 7.96
CA GLY A 78 5.65 -16.99 8.54
C GLY A 78 5.66 -17.76 9.86
N TRP A 79 4.57 -17.69 10.64
CA TRP A 79 4.39 -18.54 11.82
C TRP A 79 4.14 -20.00 11.43
N LEU A 80 3.20 -20.25 10.51
CA LEU A 80 2.84 -21.60 10.04
C LEU A 80 4.03 -22.35 9.43
N ALA A 81 4.81 -21.66 8.59
CA ALA A 81 6.01 -22.22 7.97
C ALA A 81 7.12 -22.54 8.98
N ARG A 82 7.23 -21.80 10.09
CA ARG A 82 8.23 -22.05 11.14
C ARG A 82 7.88 -23.24 12.03
N HIS A 83 6.60 -23.56 12.16
CA HIS A 83 6.12 -24.69 12.97
C HIS A 83 5.71 -25.89 12.11
N ASP A 84 6.10 -25.87 10.83
CA ASP A 84 5.82 -26.91 9.83
C ASP A 84 4.37 -27.41 9.84
N THR A 85 3.42 -26.48 9.89
CA THR A 85 2.00 -26.79 10.10
C THR A 85 1.09 -25.99 9.19
N GLN A 86 -0.10 -26.51 8.90
CA GLN A 86 -1.12 -25.84 8.09
C GLN A 86 -2.33 -25.35 8.90
N ALA A 87 -2.47 -25.82 10.14
CA ALA A 87 -3.61 -25.51 11.00
C ALA A 87 -3.18 -25.27 12.44
N VAL A 88 -4.16 -24.92 13.27
CA VAL A 88 -3.99 -24.66 14.70
C VAL A 88 -5.08 -25.38 15.47
N THR A 89 -4.81 -25.75 16.72
CA THR A 89 -5.74 -26.52 17.57
C THR A 89 -7.06 -25.79 17.82
N GLU A 90 -7.00 -24.50 18.14
CA GLU A 90 -8.15 -23.70 18.56
C GLU A 90 -8.26 -22.39 17.76
N PRO A 91 -8.67 -22.45 16.48
CA PRO A 91 -8.68 -21.28 15.61
C PRO A 91 -9.56 -20.15 16.17
N ARG A 92 -10.67 -20.47 16.84
CA ARG A 92 -11.57 -19.47 17.45
C ARG A 92 -10.84 -18.58 18.47
N LYS A 93 -9.94 -19.13 19.29
CA LYS A 93 -9.17 -18.35 20.25
C LYS A 93 -8.18 -17.43 19.54
N LEU A 94 -7.48 -17.92 18.53
CA LEU A 94 -6.60 -17.10 17.69
C LEU A 94 -7.34 -15.92 17.06
N PHE A 95 -8.50 -16.16 16.43
CA PHE A 95 -9.28 -15.08 15.81
C PHE A 95 -9.82 -14.10 16.86
N GLY A 96 -10.33 -14.58 17.99
CA GLY A 96 -10.83 -13.73 19.07
C GLY A 96 -9.75 -12.81 19.65
N THR A 97 -8.58 -13.36 19.98
CA THR A 97 -7.43 -12.59 20.48
C THR A 97 -6.93 -11.61 19.41
N PHE A 98 -6.84 -12.03 18.15
CA PHE A 98 -6.45 -11.16 17.04
C PHE A 98 -7.40 -9.97 16.90
N ILE A 99 -8.72 -10.20 16.85
CA ILE A 99 -9.73 -9.15 16.71
C ILE A 99 -9.63 -8.14 17.85
N ALA A 100 -9.59 -8.61 19.11
CA ALA A 100 -9.55 -7.75 20.27
C ALA A 100 -8.31 -6.85 20.29
N LEU A 101 -7.11 -7.44 20.08
CA LEU A 101 -5.86 -6.70 20.06
C LEU A 101 -5.77 -5.76 18.85
N PHE A 102 -6.27 -6.18 17.69
CA PHE A 102 -6.26 -5.36 16.48
C PHE A 102 -7.13 -4.10 16.63
N LEU A 103 -8.32 -4.23 17.23
CA LEU A 103 -9.19 -3.10 17.53
C LEU A 103 -8.55 -2.13 18.53
N LEU A 104 -8.03 -2.65 19.65
CA LEU A 104 -7.36 -1.85 20.68
C LEU A 104 -6.15 -1.10 20.10
N TYR A 105 -5.31 -1.80 19.35
CA TYR A 105 -4.13 -1.21 18.72
C TYR A 105 -4.50 -0.17 17.66
N THR A 106 -5.52 -0.45 16.84
CA THR A 106 -6.01 0.49 15.84
C THR A 106 -6.47 1.80 16.49
N LEU A 107 -7.21 1.70 17.60
CA LEU A 107 -7.64 2.88 18.36
C LEU A 107 -6.44 3.65 18.94
N ALA A 108 -5.48 2.95 19.55
CA ALA A 108 -4.29 3.56 20.14
C ALA A 108 -3.44 4.28 19.09
N VAL A 109 -3.21 3.65 17.92
CA VAL A 109 -2.46 4.27 16.81
C VAL A 109 -3.22 5.45 16.24
N ALA A 110 -4.55 5.36 16.06
CA ALA A 110 -5.33 6.49 15.56
C ALA A 110 -5.22 7.71 16.50
N ALA A 111 -5.36 7.50 17.81
CA ALA A 111 -5.19 8.56 18.80
C ALA A 111 -3.74 9.11 18.82
N GLY A 112 -2.75 8.22 18.78
CA GLY A 112 -1.33 8.60 18.76
C GLY A 112 -0.94 9.40 17.51
N ILE A 113 -1.41 9.01 16.33
CA ILE A 113 -1.17 9.73 15.08
C ILE A 113 -1.89 11.09 15.08
N ALA A 114 -3.12 11.18 15.60
CA ALA A 114 -3.82 12.46 15.73
C ALA A 114 -3.07 13.42 16.67
N PHE A 115 -2.57 12.91 17.81
CA PHE A 115 -1.74 13.68 18.73
C PHE A 115 -0.42 14.13 18.09
N LEU A 116 0.25 13.22 17.38
CA LEU A 116 1.49 13.50 16.65
C LEU A 116 1.29 14.57 15.59
N GLN A 117 0.21 14.48 14.80
CA GLN A 117 -0.14 15.47 13.79
C GLN A 117 -0.37 16.84 14.41
N ASN A 118 -1.16 16.93 15.49
CA ASN A 118 -1.40 18.20 16.18
C ASN A 118 -0.10 18.81 16.73
N THR A 119 0.74 18.00 17.36
CA THR A 119 2.03 18.44 17.92
C THR A 119 3.00 18.91 16.84
N LEU A 120 3.18 18.11 15.77
CA LEU A 120 4.04 18.49 14.65
C LEU A 120 3.53 19.74 13.94
N MET A 121 2.20 19.89 13.81
CA MET A 121 1.60 21.05 13.18
C MET A 121 1.90 22.32 13.97
N ARG A 122 1.75 22.28 15.30
CA ARG A 122 2.15 23.39 16.19
C ARG A 122 3.63 23.71 16.05
N PHE A 123 4.49 22.67 16.09
CA PHE A 123 5.93 22.85 15.93
C PHE A 123 6.30 23.59 14.63
N VAL A 124 5.69 23.22 13.50
CA VAL A 124 5.93 23.87 12.21
C VAL A 124 5.46 25.33 12.22
N MET A 125 4.30 25.60 12.82
CA MET A 125 3.78 26.98 12.91
C MET A 125 4.67 27.85 13.81
N ASP A 126 5.15 27.32 14.93
CA ASP A 126 5.96 28.05 15.91
C ASP A 126 7.40 28.30 15.44
N HIS A 127 7.96 27.42 14.59
CA HIS A 127 9.36 27.49 14.13
C HIS A 127 9.49 27.72 12.62
N ARG A 128 8.44 28.26 11.98
CA ARG A 128 8.34 28.42 10.53
C ARG A 128 9.57 29.09 9.90
N ASP A 129 9.99 30.23 10.46
CA ASP A 129 11.04 31.06 9.88
C ASP A 129 12.40 30.37 9.97
N VAL A 130 12.68 29.74 11.12
CA VAL A 130 13.91 28.94 11.34
C VAL A 130 13.96 27.72 10.41
N LEU A 131 12.81 27.05 10.21
CA LEU A 131 12.72 25.90 9.30
C LEU A 131 12.93 26.33 7.84
N GLN A 132 12.40 27.50 7.44
CA GLN A 132 12.59 28.04 6.11
C GLN A 132 14.05 28.42 5.86
N GLU A 133 14.70 29.06 6.83
CA GLU A 133 16.10 29.48 6.75
C GLU A 133 17.06 28.28 6.68
N ARG A 134 16.82 27.22 7.47
CA ARG A 134 17.73 26.06 7.54
C ARG A 134 17.53 25.03 6.44
N LEU A 135 16.27 24.79 6.04
CA LEU A 135 15.95 23.71 5.10
C LEU A 135 15.67 24.22 3.68
N GLY A 136 15.53 25.54 3.50
CA GLY A 136 15.15 26.15 2.22
C GLY A 136 13.73 25.78 1.76
N PHE A 137 12.97 25.03 2.58
CA PHE A 137 11.59 24.68 2.27
C PHE A 137 10.68 25.86 2.61
N GLY A 138 10.02 26.41 1.61
CA GLY A 138 8.86 27.28 1.83
C GLY A 138 7.76 26.53 2.58
N MET A 139 6.76 27.27 3.07
CA MET A 139 5.65 26.74 3.87
C MET A 139 5.07 25.42 3.30
N ILE A 140 4.87 25.37 1.98
CA ILE A 140 4.32 24.19 1.30
C ILE A 140 5.24 22.95 1.42
N GLY A 141 6.56 23.13 1.30
CA GLY A 141 7.53 22.05 1.47
C GLY A 141 7.55 21.50 2.90
N GLN A 142 7.35 22.37 3.90
CA GLN A 142 7.28 21.99 5.31
C GLN A 142 6.03 21.12 5.59
N PHE A 143 4.86 21.49 5.05
CA PHE A 143 3.64 20.67 5.14
C PHE A 143 3.78 19.32 4.43
N LEU A 144 4.39 19.29 3.25
CA LEU A 144 4.65 18.05 2.51
C LEU A 144 5.55 17.11 3.32
N ALA A 145 6.63 17.65 3.90
CA ALA A 145 7.55 16.90 4.74
C ALA A 145 6.85 16.32 5.98
N LEU A 146 6.07 17.13 6.70
CA LEU A 146 5.32 16.71 7.89
C LEU A 146 4.33 15.59 7.56
N ASN A 147 3.55 15.74 6.49
CA ASN A 147 2.60 14.72 6.06
C ASN A 147 3.32 13.42 5.66
N THR A 148 4.45 13.54 4.95
CA THR A 148 5.27 12.38 4.55
C THR A 148 5.83 11.64 5.76
N ILE A 149 6.43 12.36 6.72
CA ILE A 149 6.96 11.77 7.97
C ILE A 149 5.85 11.06 8.73
N THR A 150 4.72 11.73 8.93
CA THR A 150 3.57 11.16 9.65
C THR A 150 3.06 9.89 8.97
N LYS A 151 2.95 9.89 7.64
CA LYS A 151 2.53 8.71 6.87
C LYS A 151 3.54 7.56 6.98
N LEU A 152 4.83 7.82 6.87
CA LEU A 152 5.86 6.80 7.02
C LEU A 152 5.83 6.18 8.43
N VAL A 153 5.74 7.00 9.47
CA VAL A 153 5.60 6.53 10.86
C VAL A 153 4.35 5.68 11.03
N SER A 154 3.21 6.14 10.48
CA SER A 154 1.95 5.39 10.54
C SER A 154 2.06 4.02 9.86
N ILE A 155 2.65 3.94 8.67
CA ILE A 155 2.82 2.67 7.93
C ILE A 155 3.72 1.71 8.73
N VAL A 156 4.84 2.21 9.27
CA VAL A 156 5.78 1.40 10.05
C VAL A 156 5.10 0.87 11.33
N LEU A 157 4.38 1.72 12.05
CA LEU A 157 3.63 1.32 13.23
C LEU A 157 2.59 0.26 12.88
N GLU A 158 1.79 0.46 11.83
CA GLU A 158 0.81 -0.54 11.39
C GLU A 158 1.45 -1.91 11.09
N ILE A 159 2.56 -1.94 10.35
CA ILE A 159 3.25 -3.18 10.03
C ILE A 159 3.77 -3.87 11.30
N ILE A 160 4.47 -3.14 12.17
CA ILE A 160 5.04 -3.68 13.40
C ILE A 160 3.92 -4.18 14.33
N GLY A 161 2.91 -3.34 14.55
CA GLY A 161 1.79 -3.64 15.43
C GLY A 161 1.05 -4.90 15.01
N ILE A 162 0.72 -5.04 13.73
CA ILE A 162 0.03 -6.23 13.22
C ILE A 162 0.91 -7.47 13.34
N CYS A 163 2.21 -7.37 13.05
CA CYS A 163 3.13 -8.49 13.28
C CYS A 163 3.15 -8.93 14.75
N VAL A 164 3.17 -7.98 15.69
CA VAL A 164 3.12 -8.25 17.13
C VAL A 164 1.78 -8.87 17.53
N ILE A 165 0.65 -8.32 17.06
CA ILE A 165 -0.70 -8.83 17.33
C ILE A 165 -0.83 -10.28 16.86
N VAL A 166 -0.41 -10.59 15.62
CA VAL A 166 -0.44 -11.96 15.09
C VAL A 166 0.44 -12.88 15.94
N ARG A 167 1.61 -12.41 16.37
CA ARG A 167 2.51 -13.18 17.23
C ARG A 167 1.88 -13.50 18.60
N ILE A 168 1.25 -12.51 19.25
CA ILE A 168 0.57 -12.70 20.53
C ILE A 168 -0.64 -13.63 20.35
N ALA A 169 -1.45 -13.42 19.31
CA ALA A 169 -2.59 -14.29 19.01
C ALA A 169 -2.15 -15.72 18.67
N ALA A 170 -0.97 -15.91 18.08
CA ALA A 170 -0.43 -17.23 17.82
C ALA A 170 0.13 -17.92 19.08
N TRP A 171 0.47 -17.18 20.14
CA TRP A 171 0.85 -17.78 21.43
C TRP A 171 -0.32 -18.44 22.17
N THR A 172 -1.56 -18.13 21.80
CA THR A 172 -2.75 -18.71 22.44
C THR A 172 -3.16 -20.06 21.83
N VAL A 173 -2.43 -20.54 20.82
CA VAL A 173 -2.75 -21.78 20.09
C VAL A 173 -1.51 -22.64 19.88
N GLN A 174 -1.73 -23.93 19.57
CA GLN A 174 -0.68 -24.87 19.23
C GLN A 174 -0.77 -25.27 17.74
N PRO A 175 0.36 -25.64 17.11
CA PRO A 175 0.37 -26.26 15.78
C PRO A 175 -0.55 -27.48 15.73
N ALA A 176 -1.32 -27.63 14.64
CA ALA A 176 -2.21 -28.78 14.45
C ALA A 176 -2.31 -29.19 12.98
N GLY A 177 -2.79 -30.41 12.74
CA GLY A 177 -2.95 -30.96 11.40
C GLY A 177 -1.67 -31.58 10.84
N PRO A 178 -1.69 -31.98 9.56
CA PRO A 178 -0.56 -32.66 8.94
C PRO A 178 0.68 -31.77 8.88
N ALA A 179 1.85 -32.39 9.02
CA ALA A 179 3.14 -31.75 8.83
C ALA A 179 3.27 -31.23 7.38
N GLY A 180 3.93 -30.09 7.23
CA GLY A 180 4.16 -29.43 5.94
C GLY A 180 3.58 -28.02 5.92
N GLY A 181 4.42 -27.01 6.11
CA GLY A 181 4.02 -25.61 6.03
C GLY A 181 3.36 -25.20 4.68
N PRO A 182 2.57 -24.11 4.65
CA PRO A 182 1.82 -23.72 3.44
C PRO A 182 2.76 -23.31 2.30
N ALA A 183 2.62 -23.97 1.15
CA ALA A 183 3.44 -23.74 -0.05
C ALA A 183 3.34 -22.28 -0.56
N TYR A 184 4.48 -21.63 -0.78
CA TYR A 184 4.54 -20.26 -1.31
C TYR A 184 4.76 -20.30 -2.83
N GLU A 185 3.74 -19.91 -3.58
CA GLU A 185 3.71 -20.08 -5.04
C GLU A 185 4.02 -18.79 -5.80
N ARG A 186 4.25 -18.93 -7.10
CA ARG A 186 4.40 -17.79 -8.03
C ARG A 186 3.26 -16.80 -7.99
N ARG A 187 2.03 -17.29 -7.90
CA ARG A 187 0.84 -16.45 -7.81
C ARG A 187 0.86 -15.58 -6.55
N HIS A 188 1.26 -16.16 -5.42
CA HIS A 188 1.38 -15.47 -4.15
C HIS A 188 2.43 -14.36 -4.20
N ALA A 189 3.60 -14.63 -4.79
CA ALA A 189 4.64 -13.63 -5.00
C ALA A 189 4.15 -12.47 -5.89
N ALA A 190 3.57 -12.77 -7.05
CA ALA A 190 3.10 -11.75 -7.97
C ALA A 190 2.02 -10.85 -7.36
N TRP A 191 1.03 -11.42 -6.66
CA TRP A 191 0.01 -10.63 -5.96
C TRP A 191 0.59 -9.80 -4.83
N THR A 192 1.55 -10.33 -4.05
CA THR A 192 2.22 -9.56 -2.99
C THR A 192 2.98 -8.37 -3.57
N THR A 193 3.69 -8.59 -4.68
CA THR A 193 4.42 -7.54 -5.40
C THR A 193 3.48 -6.48 -5.95
N GLY A 194 2.40 -6.87 -6.63
CA GLY A 194 1.39 -5.94 -7.15
C GLY A 194 0.69 -5.14 -6.05
N LEU A 195 0.29 -5.79 -4.96
CA LEU A 195 -0.35 -5.11 -3.82
C LEU A 195 0.63 -4.17 -3.10
N THR A 196 1.92 -4.50 -3.07
CA THR A 196 2.96 -3.60 -2.53
C THR A 196 3.11 -2.35 -3.39
N VAL A 197 3.12 -2.50 -4.72
CA VAL A 197 3.11 -1.37 -5.66
C VAL A 197 1.84 -0.54 -5.48
N LEU A 198 0.68 -1.16 -5.32
CA LEU A 198 -0.58 -0.45 -5.04
C LEU A 198 -0.48 0.40 -3.77
N VAL A 199 0.04 -0.18 -2.67
CA VAL A 199 0.23 0.56 -1.40
C VAL A 199 1.10 1.79 -1.63
N TRP A 200 2.26 1.64 -2.28
CA TRP A 200 3.13 2.76 -2.58
C TRP A 200 2.47 3.81 -3.47
N GLN A 201 1.78 3.36 -4.53
CA GLN A 201 1.09 4.24 -5.46
C GLN A 201 0.03 5.08 -4.73
N LEU A 202 -0.82 4.45 -3.91
CA LEU A 202 -1.85 5.16 -3.16
C LEU A 202 -1.24 6.13 -2.14
N THR A 203 -0.22 5.70 -1.38
CA THR A 203 0.44 6.55 -0.38
C THR A 203 1.11 7.77 -1.02
N VAL A 204 1.87 7.59 -2.10
CA VAL A 204 2.53 8.70 -2.81
C VAL A 204 1.50 9.59 -3.50
N SER A 205 0.45 9.01 -4.11
CA SER A 205 -0.62 9.78 -4.75
C SER A 205 -1.38 10.64 -3.76
N ILE A 206 -1.62 10.17 -2.53
CA ILE A 206 -2.25 10.98 -1.47
C ILE A 206 -1.33 12.15 -1.09
N SER A 207 -0.04 11.89 -0.86
CA SER A 207 0.91 12.93 -0.45
C SER A 207 1.15 13.98 -1.54
N LEU A 208 1.32 13.56 -2.79
CA LEU A 208 1.59 14.45 -3.93
C LEU A 208 0.30 15.05 -4.51
N GLY A 209 -0.79 14.29 -4.54
CA GLY A 209 -2.08 14.74 -5.04
C GLY A 209 -2.71 15.82 -4.17
N GLY A 210 -2.52 15.76 -2.85
CA GLY A 210 -2.90 16.87 -1.95
C GLY A 210 -2.16 18.17 -2.26
N PHE A 211 -0.88 18.09 -2.67
CA PHE A 211 -0.10 19.25 -3.12
C PHE A 211 -0.57 19.78 -4.48
N LEU A 212 -0.73 18.90 -5.47
CA LEU A 212 -1.15 19.29 -6.82
C LEU A 212 -2.58 19.88 -6.84
N GLN A 213 -3.46 19.39 -5.97
CA GLN A 213 -4.81 19.91 -5.81
C GLN A 213 -4.85 21.36 -5.30
N MET A 214 -3.87 21.78 -4.48
CA MET A 214 -3.74 23.19 -4.10
C MET A 214 -3.42 24.09 -5.30
N GLN A 215 -2.90 23.52 -6.40
CA GLN A 215 -2.51 24.24 -7.62
C GLN A 215 -3.52 24.06 -8.78
N ALA A 216 -4.41 23.07 -8.73
CA ALA A 216 -5.35 22.74 -9.80
C ALA A 216 -6.78 22.50 -9.25
N GLN A 217 -7.48 23.59 -8.91
CA GLN A 217 -8.81 23.55 -8.28
C GLN A 217 -9.97 23.14 -9.21
N GLY A 218 -9.71 22.94 -10.53
CA GLY A 218 -10.75 22.68 -11.54
C GLY A 218 -11.05 21.20 -11.82
N ALA A 219 -10.42 20.25 -11.11
CA ALA A 219 -10.58 18.83 -11.40
C ALA A 219 -11.93 18.27 -10.88
N GLY A 220 -12.75 17.74 -11.79
CA GLY A 220 -14.03 17.09 -11.45
C GLY A 220 -13.90 15.63 -11.02
N TRP A 221 -15.03 15.00 -10.70
CA TRP A 221 -15.12 13.60 -10.27
C TRP A 221 -14.41 12.60 -11.18
N THR A 222 -14.45 12.81 -12.49
CA THR A 222 -13.82 11.93 -13.48
C THR A 222 -12.31 11.88 -13.32
N ALA A 223 -11.65 13.04 -13.15
CA ALA A 223 -10.21 13.11 -12.94
C ALA A 223 -9.79 12.42 -11.64
N TYR A 224 -10.55 12.62 -10.57
CA TYR A 224 -10.30 11.96 -9.28
C TYR A 224 -10.51 10.44 -9.33
N ALA A 225 -11.58 9.97 -9.98
CA ALA A 225 -11.82 8.56 -10.19
C ALA A 225 -10.71 7.91 -11.04
N LEU A 226 -10.27 8.59 -12.10
CA LEU A 226 -9.16 8.11 -12.92
C LEU A 226 -7.86 8.03 -12.11
N GLY A 227 -7.52 9.07 -11.36
CA GLY A 227 -6.25 9.16 -10.62
C GLY A 227 -6.16 8.26 -9.38
N TYR A 228 -7.23 8.13 -8.59
CA TYR A 228 -7.21 7.42 -7.31
C TYR A 228 -7.84 6.03 -7.34
N LEU A 229 -8.56 5.66 -8.41
CA LEU A 229 -9.20 4.35 -8.54
C LEU A 229 -8.71 3.59 -9.77
N VAL A 230 -8.98 4.13 -10.97
CA VAL A 230 -8.73 3.40 -12.23
C VAL A 230 -7.24 3.18 -12.44
N LEU A 231 -6.43 4.23 -12.31
CA LEU A 231 -4.99 4.14 -12.50
C LEU A 231 -4.33 3.18 -11.49
N PRO A 232 -4.56 3.28 -10.16
CA PRO A 232 -4.02 2.31 -9.21
C PRO A 232 -4.46 0.87 -9.49
N ALA A 233 -5.71 0.64 -9.89
CA ALA A 233 -6.22 -0.69 -10.24
C ALA A 233 -5.55 -1.25 -11.52
N ALA A 234 -5.39 -0.41 -12.55
CA ALA A 234 -4.72 -0.78 -13.78
C ALA A 234 -3.25 -1.13 -13.54
N LEU A 235 -2.55 -0.36 -12.71
CA LEU A 235 -1.16 -0.59 -12.34
C LEU A 235 -0.99 -1.85 -11.49
N LEU A 236 -1.90 -2.10 -10.54
CA LEU A 236 -1.96 -3.36 -9.80
C LEU A 236 -2.09 -4.54 -10.77
N GLY A 237 -3.04 -4.46 -11.70
CA GLY A 237 -3.27 -5.49 -12.72
C GLY A 237 -2.04 -5.72 -13.58
N LEU A 238 -1.48 -4.65 -14.15
CA LEU A 238 -0.27 -4.69 -14.98
C LEU A 238 0.92 -5.30 -14.21
N CYS A 239 1.22 -4.79 -13.02
CA CYS A 239 2.33 -5.27 -12.21
C CYS A 239 2.17 -6.75 -11.86
N THR A 240 0.96 -7.16 -11.45
CA THR A 240 0.67 -8.56 -11.12
C THR A 240 0.83 -9.45 -12.34
N LEU A 241 0.31 -9.06 -13.51
CA LEU A 241 0.43 -9.81 -14.76
C LEU A 241 1.88 -9.91 -15.24
N VAL A 242 2.63 -8.81 -15.22
CA VAL A 242 4.06 -8.81 -15.59
C VAL A 242 4.83 -9.72 -14.63
N CYS A 243 4.64 -9.60 -13.32
CA CYS A 243 5.30 -10.47 -12.34
C CYS A 243 4.89 -11.94 -12.53
N LEU A 244 3.62 -12.22 -12.81
CA LEU A 244 3.11 -13.56 -13.13
C LEU A 244 3.71 -14.14 -14.41
N ASN A 245 4.23 -13.34 -15.33
CA ASN A 245 4.86 -13.82 -16.56
C ASN A 245 6.38 -13.87 -16.44
N VAL A 246 6.96 -13.03 -15.59
CA VAL A 246 8.39 -12.85 -15.44
C VAL A 246 8.98 -13.72 -14.34
N LEU A 247 8.32 -13.92 -13.20
CA LEU A 247 8.88 -14.69 -12.07
C LEU A 247 9.21 -16.16 -12.44
N PRO A 248 10.22 -16.80 -11.86
CA PRO A 248 10.55 -18.19 -12.19
C PRO A 248 9.48 -19.21 -11.73
N ARG A 249 9.49 -20.39 -12.38
CA ARG A 249 8.82 -21.61 -11.91
C ARG A 249 9.93 -22.68 -11.77
N PRO A 250 10.32 -23.12 -10.57
CA PRO A 250 9.83 -22.81 -9.22
C PRO A 250 10.41 -21.51 -8.61
N ILE A 251 9.69 -20.91 -7.65
CA ILE A 251 10.14 -19.73 -6.89
C ILE A 251 11.16 -20.06 -5.78
N GLY A 252 11.33 -21.35 -5.46
CA GLY A 252 12.27 -21.83 -4.44
C GLY A 252 11.92 -21.35 -3.03
N ALA A 253 12.92 -21.22 -2.17
CA ALA A 253 12.77 -20.74 -0.78
C ALA A 253 12.44 -19.23 -0.68
N ALA A 254 12.13 -18.55 -1.78
CA ALA A 254 11.79 -17.14 -1.73
C ALA A 254 10.52 -16.90 -0.91
N ARG A 255 10.67 -16.08 0.14
CA ARG A 255 9.65 -15.79 1.14
C ARG A 255 8.88 -14.52 0.81
N PHE A 256 7.75 -14.33 1.49
CA PHE A 256 6.92 -13.12 1.46
C PHE A 256 7.70 -11.79 1.41
N GLY A 257 8.69 -11.61 2.30
CA GLY A 257 9.47 -10.37 2.36
C GLY A 257 10.22 -10.04 1.07
N ARG A 258 10.58 -11.05 0.27
CA ARG A 258 11.22 -10.85 -1.03
C ARG A 258 10.23 -10.32 -2.07
N ALA A 259 8.99 -10.77 -2.05
CA ALA A 259 7.96 -10.26 -2.95
C ALA A 259 7.56 -8.81 -2.59
N VAL A 260 7.56 -8.46 -1.30
CA VAL A 260 7.41 -7.07 -0.83
C VAL A 260 8.60 -6.22 -1.31
N ALA A 261 9.83 -6.67 -1.13
CA ALA A 261 11.02 -5.98 -1.63
C ALA A 261 10.98 -5.80 -3.16
N HIS A 262 10.52 -6.81 -3.90
CA HIS A 262 10.32 -6.73 -5.35
C HIS A 262 9.34 -5.62 -5.72
N GLY A 263 8.19 -5.55 -5.04
CA GLY A 263 7.20 -4.49 -5.29
C GLY A 263 7.75 -3.09 -5.00
N SER A 264 8.46 -2.94 -3.87
CA SER A 264 9.11 -1.68 -3.51
C SER A 264 10.17 -1.26 -4.52
N ILE A 265 11.04 -2.18 -4.97
CA ILE A 265 12.06 -1.89 -5.99
C ILE A 265 11.39 -1.49 -7.31
N ALA A 266 10.39 -2.25 -7.75
CA ALA A 266 9.69 -1.98 -9.01
C ALA A 266 9.04 -0.58 -9.00
N PHE A 267 8.37 -0.23 -7.90
CA PHE A 267 7.77 1.09 -7.73
C PHE A 267 8.83 2.20 -7.72
N TRP A 268 9.80 2.15 -6.80
CA TRP A 268 10.75 3.25 -6.62
C TRP A 268 11.68 3.44 -7.82
N LEU A 269 12.04 2.36 -8.52
CA LEU A 269 12.79 2.47 -9.76
C LEU A 269 11.98 3.16 -10.86
N ALA A 270 10.69 2.82 -11.00
CA ALA A 270 9.80 3.49 -11.94
C ALA A 270 9.64 4.98 -11.60
N GLN A 271 9.53 5.34 -10.31
CA GLN A 271 9.49 6.73 -9.88
C GLN A 271 10.80 7.48 -10.20
N ALA A 272 11.96 6.90 -9.87
CA ALA A 272 13.25 7.53 -10.12
C ALA A 272 13.49 7.79 -11.62
N LEU A 273 13.21 6.79 -12.46
CA LEU A 273 13.32 6.92 -13.91
C LEU A 273 12.28 7.90 -14.47
N GLY A 274 11.04 7.87 -13.97
CA GLY A 274 9.99 8.79 -14.39
C GLY A 274 10.32 10.25 -14.06
N ILE A 275 10.86 10.53 -12.88
CA ILE A 275 11.36 11.85 -12.49
C ILE A 275 12.50 12.28 -13.43
N GLY A 276 13.43 11.38 -13.75
CA GLY A 276 14.50 11.63 -14.71
C GLY A 276 13.96 12.01 -16.10
N LEU A 277 12.97 11.28 -16.61
CA LEU A 277 12.30 11.61 -17.87
C LEU A 277 11.59 12.97 -17.82
N GLY A 278 10.91 13.28 -16.71
CA GLY A 278 10.29 14.58 -16.49
C GLY A 278 11.30 15.72 -16.51
N PHE A 279 12.44 15.56 -15.84
CA PHE A 279 13.53 16.54 -15.86
C PHE A 279 14.09 16.76 -17.27
N LEU A 280 14.29 15.69 -18.04
CA LEU A 280 14.73 15.79 -19.43
C LEU A 280 13.69 16.50 -20.31
N ALA A 281 12.40 16.23 -20.11
CA ALA A 281 11.32 16.90 -20.83
C ALA A 281 11.29 18.41 -20.53
N VAL A 282 11.44 18.81 -19.26
CA VAL A 282 11.53 20.22 -18.86
C VAL A 282 12.75 20.91 -19.46
N ARG A 283 13.89 20.22 -19.57
CA ARG A 283 15.08 20.78 -20.26
C ARG A 283 14.91 20.87 -21.78
N ALA A 284 14.18 19.94 -22.39
CA ALA A 284 14.08 19.81 -23.83
C ALA A 284 12.95 20.65 -24.46
N MET A 285 11.93 21.01 -23.68
CA MET A 285 10.73 21.70 -24.16
C MET A 285 10.64 23.13 -23.62
N THR A 286 10.16 24.04 -24.45
CA THR A 286 9.77 25.39 -24.01
C THR A 286 8.50 25.33 -23.14
N TRP A 287 8.27 26.36 -22.32
CA TRP A 287 7.08 26.44 -21.46
C TRP A 287 5.76 26.29 -22.23
N GLY A 288 5.65 26.93 -23.40
CA GLY A 288 4.46 26.80 -24.27
C GLY A 288 4.28 25.41 -24.89
N GLN A 289 5.36 24.63 -25.07
CA GLN A 289 5.26 23.22 -25.48
C GLN A 289 4.82 22.34 -24.31
N LEU A 290 5.35 22.59 -23.10
CA LEU A 290 4.96 21.88 -21.89
C LEU A 290 3.48 22.09 -21.56
N MET A 291 2.98 23.33 -21.64
CA MET A 291 1.56 23.63 -21.40
C MET A 291 0.65 22.91 -22.41
N ARG A 292 0.99 22.98 -23.70
CA ARG A 292 0.23 22.27 -24.75
C ARG A 292 0.29 20.75 -24.57
N ALA A 293 1.42 20.21 -24.13
CA ALA A 293 1.54 18.79 -23.81
C ALA A 293 0.69 18.42 -22.58
N ALA A 294 0.67 19.25 -21.53
CA ALA A 294 -0.11 19.01 -20.32
C ALA A 294 -1.63 18.99 -20.58
N GLU A 295 -2.10 19.78 -21.55
CA GLU A 295 -3.51 19.80 -21.97
C GLU A 295 -3.87 18.68 -22.97
N SER A 296 -2.88 17.97 -23.50
CA SER A 296 -3.08 16.93 -24.52
C SER A 296 -3.45 15.58 -23.92
N HIS A 297 -4.61 15.04 -24.32
CA HIS A 297 -4.99 13.66 -24.00
C HIS A 297 -3.98 12.63 -24.53
N ALA A 298 -3.32 12.90 -25.67
CA ALA A 298 -2.30 12.03 -26.23
C ALA A 298 -1.06 11.97 -25.33
N ALA A 299 -0.63 13.11 -24.77
CA ALA A 299 0.47 13.15 -23.82
C ALA A 299 0.12 12.44 -22.50
N ALA A 300 -1.11 12.58 -22.01
CA ALA A 300 -1.60 11.81 -20.86
C ALA A 300 -1.55 10.29 -21.13
N GLY A 301 -2.00 9.84 -22.31
CA GLY A 301 -1.88 8.45 -22.72
C GLY A 301 -0.42 7.97 -22.80
N LEU A 302 0.47 8.77 -23.39
CA LEU A 302 1.90 8.46 -23.51
C LEU A 302 2.60 8.39 -22.16
N THR A 303 2.29 9.30 -21.23
CA THR A 303 2.86 9.28 -19.87
C THR A 303 2.40 8.06 -19.09
N LEU A 304 1.14 7.65 -19.24
CA LEU A 304 0.63 6.39 -18.67
C LEU A 304 1.32 5.16 -19.26
N LEU A 305 1.51 5.11 -20.58
CA LEU A 305 2.24 4.03 -21.24
C LEU A 305 3.71 3.97 -20.81
N ALA A 306 4.37 5.13 -20.75
CA ALA A 306 5.75 5.24 -20.26
C ALA A 306 5.84 4.75 -18.81
N TYR A 307 4.91 5.15 -17.95
CA TYR A 307 4.88 4.70 -16.56
C TYR A 307 4.66 3.19 -16.45
N GLY A 308 3.73 2.62 -17.23
CA GLY A 308 3.53 1.17 -17.30
C GLY A 308 4.79 0.42 -17.77
N ALA A 309 5.50 0.95 -18.77
CA ALA A 309 6.75 0.37 -19.26
C ALA A 309 7.87 0.44 -18.20
N LEU A 310 8.01 1.57 -17.50
CA LEU A 310 8.97 1.72 -16.40
C LEU A 310 8.67 0.76 -15.25
N LEU A 311 7.38 0.57 -14.91
CA LEU A 311 6.98 -0.37 -13.88
C LEU A 311 7.26 -1.82 -14.30
N ALA A 312 7.01 -2.17 -15.57
CA ALA A 312 7.34 -3.49 -16.11
C ALA A 312 8.87 -3.74 -16.09
N LEU A 313 9.66 -2.73 -16.45
CA LEU A 313 11.12 -2.76 -16.34
C LEU A 313 11.56 -2.95 -14.88
N GLY A 314 10.94 -2.21 -13.94
CA GLY A 314 11.15 -2.40 -12.51
C GLY A 314 10.84 -3.83 -12.04
N CYS A 315 9.79 -4.44 -12.56
CA CYS A 315 9.46 -5.83 -12.28
C CYS A 315 10.52 -6.80 -12.84
N LEU A 316 11.06 -6.54 -14.04
CA LEU A 316 12.14 -7.34 -14.63
C LEU A 316 13.44 -7.23 -13.82
N ILE A 317 13.84 -6.01 -13.46
CA ILE A 317 15.04 -5.76 -12.66
C ILE A 317 14.89 -6.38 -11.26
N GLY A 318 13.73 -6.22 -10.62
CA GLY A 318 13.44 -6.85 -9.34
C GLY A 318 13.49 -8.38 -9.40
N ARG A 319 13.05 -9.00 -10.52
CA ARG A 319 13.27 -10.44 -10.74
C ARG A 319 14.76 -10.76 -10.73
N LEU A 320 15.55 -10.05 -11.54
CA LEU A 320 16.98 -10.34 -11.69
C LEU A 320 17.74 -10.17 -10.37
N ALA A 321 17.42 -9.13 -9.61
CA ALA A 321 18.07 -8.83 -8.34
C ALA A 321 17.69 -9.82 -7.23
N LEU A 322 16.43 -10.23 -7.15
CA LEU A 322 15.92 -10.99 -6.00
C LEU A 322 15.76 -12.50 -6.26
N TYR A 323 15.72 -12.92 -7.52
CA TYR A 323 15.51 -14.33 -7.91
C TYR A 323 16.62 -14.85 -8.84
N PRO A 324 17.91 -14.77 -8.43
CA PRO A 324 19.05 -15.16 -9.28
C PRO A 324 19.09 -16.66 -9.59
N GLY A 325 18.62 -17.51 -8.67
CA GLY A 325 18.61 -18.98 -8.82
C GLY A 325 17.69 -19.52 -9.93
N ALA A 326 16.89 -18.66 -10.57
CA ALA A 326 16.04 -19.01 -11.71
C ALA A 326 16.81 -19.50 -12.95
N LYS A 327 18.09 -19.12 -13.09
CA LYS A 327 18.94 -19.56 -14.22
C LYS A 327 19.53 -20.96 -14.04
N ALA A 328 19.53 -21.51 -12.82
CA ALA A 328 20.11 -22.83 -12.53
C ALA A 328 19.10 -23.99 -12.68
N ALA A 329 17.82 -23.69 -12.93
CA ALA A 329 16.73 -24.66 -13.05
C ALA A 329 16.21 -24.85 -14.49
N THR A 330 16.97 -24.41 -15.50
CA THR A 330 16.83 -24.98 -16.85
C THR A 330 17.49 -26.35 -16.83
N PRO A 331 16.76 -27.46 -17.09
CA PRO A 331 17.40 -28.75 -17.24
C PRO A 331 18.43 -28.64 -18.37
N ALA A 332 19.61 -29.21 -18.15
CA ALA A 332 20.52 -29.52 -19.25
C ALA A 332 19.72 -30.36 -20.24
N SER A 333 19.48 -29.81 -21.43
CA SER A 333 19.06 -30.56 -22.61
C SER A 333 20.17 -31.53 -23.00
#